data_AF-A0A5C9EP13-F1
#
_entry.id   AF-A0A5C9EP13-F1
#
_cell.length_a   1.000
_cell.length_b   1.000
_cell.length_c   1.000
_cell.angle_alpha   90.00
_cell.angle_beta   90.00
_cell.angle_gamma   90.00
#
_symmetry.space_group_name_H-M   'P 1'
#
loop_
_entity.id
_entity.type
_entity.pdbx_description
1 polymer ?
#
loop_
_entity_poly.entity_id
_entity_poly.type
_entity_poly.pdbx_seq_one_letter_code
_entity_poly.pdbx_strand_id
1 'polypeptide(L)'
;MNDYRCNNCDFTLPSGSGGYSYIEDESGLRINYEEKSKSLRTIISEIWGFSDYRNWKELVRIHTGFNSYCICLDCLNIFEADISPNRNGFSKDDKICPKCSSNHVHTELELVGKECPSCNEGKIEKMVVPLI
;
A
#
# COMPACT_ATOMS: atom_id res chain seq x y z
N MET A 1 10.64 -9.91 2.49
CA MET A 1 11.72 -9.89 3.52
C MET A 1 11.63 -8.52 4.15
N ASN A 2 11.12 -8.37 5.38
CA ASN A 2 10.74 -7.07 5.98
C ASN A 2 11.89 -6.04 5.93
N ASP A 3 11.60 -4.85 5.40
CA ASP A 3 12.59 -3.79 5.16
C ASP A 3 12.66 -2.80 6.32
N TYR A 4 11.74 -2.89 7.28
CA TYR A 4 11.64 -1.95 8.40
C TYR A 4 11.42 -2.68 9.71
N ARG A 5 12.20 -2.32 10.72
CA ARG A 5 12.14 -2.96 12.06
C ARG A 5 12.43 -1.95 13.17
N CYS A 6 11.99 -2.28 14.37
CA CYS A 6 12.48 -1.62 15.56
C CYS A 6 13.95 -2.00 15.84
N ASN A 7 14.73 -1.06 16.36
CA ASN A 7 16.09 -1.34 16.83
C ASN A 7 16.16 -1.88 18.29
N ASN A 8 15.01 -1.98 18.99
CA ASN A 8 14.94 -2.40 20.40
C ASN A 8 14.02 -3.62 20.66
N CYS A 9 13.08 -3.95 19.76
CA CYS A 9 12.19 -5.10 19.91
C CYS A 9 11.94 -5.81 18.56
N ASP A 10 11.21 -6.94 18.59
CA ASP A 10 10.92 -7.76 17.40
C ASP A 10 9.82 -7.20 16.49
N PHE A 11 9.39 -5.96 16.74
CA PHE A 11 8.39 -5.31 15.91
C PHE A 11 8.94 -5.03 14.50
N THR A 12 8.24 -5.53 13.49
CA THR A 12 8.59 -5.37 12.08
C THR A 12 7.39 -4.89 11.28
N LEU A 13 7.67 -4.14 10.21
CA LEU A 13 6.66 -3.71 9.24
C LEU A 13 6.89 -4.43 7.90
N PRO A 14 5.85 -4.55 7.06
CA PRO A 14 5.99 -5.18 5.75
C PRO A 14 7.09 -4.54 4.90
N SER A 15 7.77 -5.35 4.10
CA SER A 15 8.72 -4.91 3.07
C SER A 15 8.04 -4.62 1.75
N GLY A 16 8.61 -3.68 0.99
CA GLY A 16 8.16 -3.34 -0.36
C GLY A 16 8.50 -1.90 -0.74
N SER A 17 8.14 -1.53 -1.97
CA SER A 17 8.25 -0.17 -2.52
C SER A 17 7.29 0.84 -1.88
N GLY A 18 6.94 0.70 -0.61
CA GLY A 18 5.89 1.51 0.02
C GLY A 18 4.48 0.96 -0.19
N GLY A 19 4.34 -0.23 -0.80
CA GLY A 19 3.08 -0.71 -1.38
C GLY A 19 3.21 -1.38 -2.75
N TYR A 20 2.08 -1.58 -3.43
CA TYR A 20 1.98 -2.14 -4.78
C TYR A 20 0.84 -1.51 -5.60
N SER A 21 0.97 -1.52 -6.93
CA SER A 21 -0.07 -1.04 -7.83
C SER A 21 -1.17 -2.08 -8.03
N TYR A 22 -2.43 -1.66 -8.05
CA TYR A 22 -3.57 -2.57 -8.23
C TYR A 22 -4.52 -2.11 -9.35
N ILE A 23 -5.35 -3.05 -9.80
CA ILE A 23 -6.55 -2.80 -10.61
C ILE A 23 -7.76 -3.25 -9.79
N GLU A 24 -8.76 -2.42 -9.73
CA GLU A 24 -10.07 -2.72 -9.16
C GLU A 24 -10.94 -3.41 -10.23
N ASP A 25 -11.67 -4.46 -9.86
CA ASP A 25 -12.68 -5.09 -10.73
C ASP A 25 -14.09 -4.51 -10.52
N GLU A 26 -15.09 -5.06 -11.21
CA GLU A 26 -16.50 -4.62 -11.11
C GLU A 26 -17.10 -4.75 -9.71
N SER A 27 -16.54 -5.62 -8.87
CA SER A 27 -16.99 -5.83 -7.49
C SER A 27 -16.31 -4.90 -6.48
N GLY A 28 -15.33 -4.11 -6.93
CA GLY A 28 -14.47 -3.32 -6.04
C GLY A 28 -13.27 -4.10 -5.50
N LEU A 29 -13.04 -5.34 -5.93
CA LEU A 29 -11.91 -6.14 -5.48
C LEU A 29 -10.62 -5.59 -6.11
N ARG A 30 -9.63 -5.29 -5.25
CA ARG A 30 -8.31 -4.83 -5.69
C ARG A 30 -7.42 -6.03 -6.01
N ILE A 31 -6.94 -6.08 -7.24
CA ILE A 31 -6.10 -7.15 -7.78
C ILE A 31 -4.70 -6.58 -8.00
N ASN A 32 -3.69 -7.14 -7.31
CA ASN A 32 -2.29 -6.83 -7.57
C ASN A 32 -1.94 -7.24 -9.02
N TYR A 33 -1.58 -6.26 -9.85
CA TYR A 33 -1.23 -6.52 -11.25
C TYR A 33 0.27 -6.67 -11.48
N GLU A 34 1.11 -6.28 -10.52
CA GLU A 34 2.57 -6.43 -10.61
C GLU A 34 2.99 -7.90 -10.55
N GLU A 35 2.19 -8.75 -9.89
CA GLU A 35 2.36 -10.21 -9.90
C GLU A 35 2.01 -10.85 -11.25
N LYS A 36 1.28 -10.13 -12.11
CA LYS A 36 0.92 -10.63 -13.43
C LYS A 36 2.04 -10.23 -14.40
N SER A 37 2.73 -11.20 -14.99
CA SER A 37 3.72 -10.98 -16.08
C SER A 37 3.06 -10.56 -17.40
N LYS A 38 2.08 -9.65 -17.35
CA LYS A 38 1.29 -9.15 -18.46
C LYS A 38 1.31 -7.63 -18.46
N SER A 39 1.10 -7.03 -19.63
CA SER A 39 0.93 -5.58 -19.70
C SER A 39 -0.35 -5.14 -18.97
N LEU A 40 -0.34 -3.96 -18.36
CA LEU A 40 -1.53 -3.37 -17.73
C LEU A 40 -2.74 -3.38 -18.68
N ARG A 41 -2.49 -3.17 -19.97
CA ARG A 41 -3.51 -3.20 -21.02
C ARG A 41 -4.18 -4.57 -21.17
N THR A 42 -3.38 -5.63 -21.15
CA THR A 42 -3.89 -7.01 -21.22
C THR A 42 -4.74 -7.33 -19.99
N ILE A 43 -4.27 -6.93 -18.81
CA ILE A 43 -4.95 -7.25 -17.56
C ILE A 43 -6.30 -6.53 -17.48
N ILE A 44 -6.35 -5.25 -17.83
CA ILE A 44 -7.60 -4.48 -17.87
C ILE A 44 -8.58 -5.05 -18.90
N SER A 45 -8.11 -5.44 -20.09
CA SER A 45 -8.97 -6.06 -21.12
C SER A 45 -9.54 -7.41 -20.65
N GLU A 46 -8.77 -8.21 -19.91
CA GLU A 46 -9.23 -9.47 -19.32
C GLU A 46 -10.26 -9.27 -18.19
N ILE A 47 -10.05 -8.30 -17.31
CA ILE A 47 -10.95 -8.03 -16.17
C ILE A 47 -12.27 -7.40 -16.65
N TRP A 48 -12.19 -6.42 -17.56
CA TRP A 48 -13.32 -5.58 -17.90
C TRP A 48 -13.90 -5.84 -19.31
N GLY A 49 -13.35 -6.80 -20.05
CA GLY A 49 -13.84 -7.17 -21.39
C GLY A 49 -13.74 -6.06 -22.44
N PHE A 50 -12.99 -4.99 -22.19
CA PHE A 50 -12.91 -3.86 -23.11
C PHE A 50 -12.03 -4.20 -24.33
N SER A 51 -12.60 -3.99 -25.52
CA SER A 51 -11.89 -3.97 -26.81
C SER A 51 -11.77 -2.56 -27.40
N ASP A 52 -12.54 -1.58 -26.89
CA ASP A 52 -12.50 -0.19 -27.32
C ASP A 52 -11.59 0.66 -26.43
N TYR A 53 -10.43 1.01 -26.98
CA TYR A 53 -9.35 1.70 -26.26
C TYR A 53 -9.49 3.23 -26.26
N ARG A 54 -10.57 3.80 -26.83
CA ARG A 54 -10.74 5.27 -26.91
C ARG A 54 -10.76 5.94 -25.53
N ASN A 55 -11.27 5.24 -24.50
CA ASN A 55 -11.35 5.74 -23.13
C ASN A 55 -10.32 5.11 -22.17
N TRP A 56 -9.29 4.43 -22.71
CA TRP A 56 -8.27 3.71 -21.95
C TRP A 56 -7.66 4.52 -20.80
N LYS A 57 -7.31 5.78 -21.04
CA LYS A 57 -6.68 6.63 -20.02
C LYS A 57 -7.59 6.86 -18.82
N GLU A 58 -8.88 7.04 -19.08
CA GLU A 58 -9.86 7.27 -18.03
C GLU A 58 -10.12 5.99 -17.24
N LEU A 59 -10.25 4.85 -17.93
CA LEU A 59 -10.40 3.54 -17.29
C LEU A 59 -9.22 3.21 -16.38
N VAL A 60 -7.98 3.43 -16.85
CA VAL A 60 -6.79 3.28 -16.01
C VAL A 60 -6.90 4.22 -14.80
N ARG A 61 -7.25 5.48 -15.01
CA ARG A 61 -7.31 6.47 -13.93
C ARG A 61 -8.31 6.10 -12.83
N ILE A 62 -9.47 5.56 -13.19
CA ILE A 62 -10.54 5.25 -12.22
C ILE A 62 -10.36 3.86 -11.58
N HIS A 63 -9.82 2.89 -12.32
CA HIS A 63 -9.70 1.50 -11.83
C HIS A 63 -8.32 1.14 -11.31
N THR A 64 -7.30 1.97 -11.51
CA THR A 64 -5.97 1.71 -10.92
C THR A 64 -5.71 2.59 -9.71
N GLY A 65 -4.82 2.11 -8.86
CA GLY A 65 -4.38 2.80 -7.66
C GLY A 65 -3.10 2.18 -7.10
N PHE A 66 -2.69 2.66 -5.94
CA PHE A 66 -1.50 2.15 -5.26
C PHE A 66 -1.82 1.88 -3.80
N ASN A 67 -1.85 0.60 -3.43
CA ASN A 67 -2.04 0.19 -2.04
C ASN A 67 -0.73 0.38 -1.29
N SER A 68 -0.75 1.19 -0.23
CA SER A 68 0.35 1.29 0.73
C SER A 68 0.15 0.36 1.92
N TYR A 69 1.25 -0.14 2.47
CA TYR A 69 1.21 -0.86 3.75
C TYR A 69 1.03 0.13 4.89
N CYS A 70 -0.10 0.01 5.59
CA CYS A 70 -0.51 0.91 6.65
C CYS A 70 -0.47 0.19 7.99
N ILE A 71 -0.23 0.95 9.05
CA ILE A 71 -0.37 0.50 10.44
C ILE A 71 -1.18 1.49 11.26
N CYS A 72 -2.09 0.97 12.06
CA CYS A 72 -2.75 1.73 13.12
C CYS A 72 -1.90 1.76 14.38
N LEU A 73 -1.54 2.94 14.89
CA LEU A 73 -0.72 3.05 16.11
C LEU A 73 -1.49 2.67 17.39
N ASP A 74 -2.83 2.77 17.39
CA ASP A 74 -3.63 2.43 18.57
C ASP A 74 -3.85 0.91 18.76
N CYS A 75 -3.92 0.13 17.68
CA CYS A 75 -4.20 -1.32 17.76
C CYS A 75 -3.17 -2.22 17.06
N LEU A 76 -2.12 -1.61 16.51
CA LEU A 76 -1.03 -2.25 15.76
C LEU A 76 -1.49 -3.12 14.58
N ASN A 77 -2.73 -2.94 14.11
CA ASN A 77 -3.22 -3.64 12.94
C ASN A 77 -2.53 -3.13 11.69
N ILE A 78 -1.93 -4.06 10.95
CA ILE A 78 -1.31 -3.80 9.65
C ILE A 78 -2.34 -4.16 8.56
N PHE A 79 -2.49 -3.29 7.58
CA PHE A 79 -3.46 -3.47 6.48
C PHE A 79 -3.01 -2.69 5.25
N GLU A 80 -3.68 -2.90 4.12
CA GLU A 80 -3.39 -2.24 2.85
C GLU A 80 -4.45 -1.18 2.57
N ALA A 81 -4.02 0.02 2.15
CA ALA A 81 -4.93 1.09 1.76
C ALA A 81 -4.29 2.05 0.75
N ASP A 82 -5.10 2.60 -0.14
CA ASP A 82 -4.72 3.60 -1.15
C ASP A 82 -4.89 5.00 -0.56
N ILE A 83 -4.05 5.29 0.43
CA ILE A 83 -4.01 6.54 1.19
C ILE A 83 -2.97 7.54 0.67
N SER A 84 -2.15 7.12 -0.30
CA SER A 84 -1.17 7.99 -0.93
C SER A 84 -1.86 8.83 -2.01
N PRO A 85 -1.66 10.16 -2.05
CA PRO A 85 -2.27 10.97 -3.09
C PRO A 85 -1.78 10.48 -4.46
N ASN A 86 -2.72 10.06 -5.32
CA ASN A 86 -2.41 9.69 -6.69
C ASN A 86 -1.96 10.93 -7.50
N ARG A 87 -1.63 10.76 -8.79
CA ARG A 87 -1.18 11.87 -9.65
C ARG A 87 -2.18 13.04 -9.76
N ASN A 88 -3.44 12.84 -9.38
CA ASN A 88 -4.47 13.87 -9.37
C ASN A 88 -4.66 14.52 -7.98
N GLY A 89 -3.85 14.14 -6.99
CA GLY A 89 -3.88 14.71 -5.64
C GLY A 89 -4.91 14.07 -4.69
N PHE A 90 -5.55 12.97 -5.09
CA PHE A 90 -6.59 12.30 -4.28
C PHE A 90 -6.14 10.90 -3.87
N SER A 91 -6.35 10.54 -2.60
CA SER A 91 -6.35 9.15 -2.16
C SER A 91 -7.72 8.52 -2.46
N LYS A 92 -7.76 7.21 -2.67
CA LYS A 92 -9.04 6.48 -2.79
C LYS A 92 -9.61 6.08 -1.44
N ASP A 93 -8.74 5.95 -0.43
CA ASP A 93 -9.15 5.59 0.93
C ASP A 93 -8.91 6.73 1.92
N ASP A 94 -9.72 6.72 2.98
CA ASP A 94 -9.49 7.50 4.18
C ASP A 94 -8.40 6.84 5.04
N LYS A 95 -7.61 7.65 5.76
CA LYS A 95 -6.66 7.18 6.78
C LYS A 95 -7.40 6.71 8.05
N ILE A 96 -8.16 5.63 7.95
CA ILE A 96 -8.95 5.04 9.05
C ILE A 96 -8.62 3.55 9.17
N CYS A 97 -8.39 3.08 10.38
CA CYS A 97 -8.12 1.67 10.66
C CYS A 97 -9.39 0.84 10.49
N PRO A 98 -9.39 -0.23 9.67
CA PRO A 98 -10.56 -1.08 9.48
C PRO A 98 -10.89 -1.93 10.71
N LYS A 99 -9.96 -2.09 11.65
CA LYS A 99 -10.14 -2.92 12.85
C LYS A 99 -10.71 -2.15 14.04
N CYS A 100 -10.25 -0.92 14.28
CA CYS A 100 -10.64 -0.13 15.46
C CYS A 100 -11.18 1.27 15.14
N SER A 101 -11.31 1.63 13.87
CA SER A 101 -11.80 2.94 13.40
C SER A 101 -10.97 4.16 13.83
N SER A 102 -9.78 3.95 14.38
CA SER A 102 -8.83 5.03 14.67
C SER A 102 -8.32 5.71 13.40
N ASN A 103 -8.06 7.01 13.47
CA ASN A 103 -7.39 7.78 12.42
C ASN A 103 -5.87 7.90 12.63
N HIS A 104 -5.30 7.25 13.64
CA HIS A 104 -3.85 7.17 13.87
C HIS A 104 -3.21 6.13 12.95
N VAL A 105 -3.40 6.30 11.65
CA VAL A 105 -2.91 5.41 10.60
C VAL A 105 -1.69 6.02 9.92
N HIS A 106 -0.60 5.26 9.87
CA HIS A 106 0.66 5.65 9.27
C HIS A 106 1.16 4.62 8.26
N THR A 107 1.90 5.07 7.26
CA THR A 107 2.71 4.18 6.43
C THR A 107 4.02 3.82 7.13
N GLU A 108 4.68 2.76 6.66
CA GLU A 108 6.01 2.40 7.11
C GLU A 108 7.05 3.51 6.90
N LEU A 109 6.93 4.26 5.79
CA LEU A 109 7.81 5.39 5.48
C LEU A 109 7.63 6.56 6.47
N GLU A 110 6.39 6.84 6.89
CA GLU A 110 6.09 7.89 7.88
C GLU A 110 6.65 7.56 9.27
N LEU A 111 6.87 6.26 9.57
CA LEU A 111 7.40 5.79 10.84
C LEU A 111 8.92 5.73 10.92
N VAL A 112 9.65 5.81 9.79
CA VAL A 112 11.12 5.75 9.82
C VAL A 112 11.68 6.88 10.71
N GLY A 113 12.53 6.50 11.67
CA GLY A 113 13.13 7.38 12.66
C GLY A 113 12.21 7.79 13.83
N LYS A 114 10.94 7.37 13.81
CA LYS A 114 9.99 7.59 14.91
C LYS A 114 10.10 6.50 15.97
N GLU A 115 9.58 6.80 17.15
CA GLU A 115 9.46 5.84 18.25
C GLU A 115 8.63 4.63 17.81
N CYS A 116 9.06 3.45 18.25
CA CYS A 116 8.38 2.21 17.92
C CYS A 116 7.04 2.14 18.64
N PRO A 117 5.91 1.97 17.91
CA PRO A 117 4.58 1.96 18.54
C PRO A 117 4.34 0.69 19.38
N SER A 118 5.19 -0.33 19.26
CA SER A 118 5.07 -1.56 20.05
C SER A 118 5.78 -1.50 21.40
N CYS A 119 6.93 -0.83 21.50
CA CYS A 119 7.73 -0.82 22.73
C CYS A 119 7.96 0.57 23.33
N ASN A 120 7.66 1.66 22.59
CA ASN A 120 7.85 3.06 23.00
C ASN A 120 9.28 3.45 23.42
N GLU A 121 10.27 2.60 23.16
CA GLU A 121 11.68 2.84 23.54
C GLU A 121 12.59 2.90 22.31
N GLY A 122 12.42 1.94 21.39
CA GLY A 122 13.23 1.87 20.17
C GLY A 122 12.73 2.80 19.07
N LYS A 123 13.48 2.85 17.97
CA LYS A 123 13.09 3.56 16.75
C LYS A 123 12.88 2.60 15.59
N ILE A 124 11.98 2.96 14.68
CA ILE A 124 11.81 2.23 13.41
C ILE A 124 12.92 2.64 12.45
N GLU A 125 13.64 1.66 11.92
CA GLU A 125 14.76 1.84 11.00
C GLU A 125 14.55 1.02 9.74
N LYS A 126 15.06 1.53 8.62
CA LYS A 126 15.14 0.76 7.37
C LYS A 126 16.32 -0.20 7.46
N MET A 127 16.06 -1.48 7.24
CA MET A 127 17.09 -2.50 7.09
C MET A 127 17.89 -2.23 5.82
N VAL A 128 19.16 -1.88 5.98
CA VAL A 128 20.11 -1.84 4.87
C VAL A 128 20.53 -3.28 4.61
N VAL A 129 19.97 -3.92 3.58
CA VAL A 129 20.49 -5.20 3.10
C VAL A 129 21.80 -4.88 2.36
N PRO A 130 22.97 -5.37 2.81
CA PRO A 130 24.20 -5.21 2.05
C PRO A 130 24.01 -5.87 0.68
N LEU A 131 24.27 -5.13 -0.40
CA LEU A 131 24.38 -5.72 -1.73
C LEU A 131 25.58 -6.67 -1.69
N ILE A 132 25.33 -7.98 -1.82
CA ILE A 132 26.37 -9.01 -1.97
C ILE A 132 26.78 -9.07 -3.44
#